data_AF-A0A3D6D0Q9-F1
#
_entry.id   AF-A0A3D6D0Q9-F1
#
_cell.length_a   1.000
_cell.length_b   1.000
_cell.length_c   1.000
_cell.angle_alpha   90.00
_cell.angle_beta   90.00
_cell.angle_gamma   90.00
#
_symmetry.space_group_name_H-M   'P 1'
#
loop_
_entity.id
_entity.type
_entity.pdbx_description
1 polymer ?
#
loop_
_entity_poly.entity_id
_entity_poly.type
_entity_poly.pdbx_seq_one_letter_code
_entity_poly.pdbx_strand_id
1 'polypeptide(L)'
;MMLVIDNYDSFTYNLVQYLGEMNVPMEVHRNDQITLDEISAKNPERILISPGPCSPKEAGLSNDIIMAYAGKIPLLGVCLGHQCIGYSFGAEIVVNHRLMHGKTSPIIHDGKDLFAGIPSPFNA
;
A
#
# COMPACT_ATOMS: atom_id res chain seq x y z
N MET A 1 15.28 -3.35 6.05
CA MET A 1 14.59 -2.03 6.04
C MET A 1 13.26 -2.14 5.27
N MET A 2 12.25 -1.36 5.65
CA MET A 2 11.00 -1.21 4.90
C MET A 2 11.13 -0.10 3.85
N LEU A 3 10.79 -0.37 2.60
CA LEU A 3 10.66 0.64 1.57
C LEU A 3 9.21 1.12 1.49
N VAL A 4 8.98 2.42 1.60
CA VAL A 4 7.67 3.04 1.43
C VAL A 4 7.64 3.80 0.10
N ILE A 5 6.70 3.45 -0.77
CA ILE A 5 6.44 4.15 -2.02
C ILE A 5 5.27 5.11 -1.80
N ASP A 6 5.58 6.41 -1.81
CA ASP A 6 4.60 7.50 -1.67
C ASP A 6 3.99 7.83 -3.04
N ASN A 7 2.69 7.64 -3.15
CA ASN A 7 1.87 8.07 -4.29
C ASN A 7 1.32 9.49 -4.09
N TYR A 8 2.06 10.36 -3.40
CA TYR A 8 1.72 11.78 -3.15
C TYR A 8 0.42 11.97 -2.34
N ASP A 9 0.21 11.14 -1.32
CA ASP A 9 -0.97 11.24 -0.47
C ASP A 9 -0.72 11.96 0.86
N SER A 10 -1.70 12.73 1.29
CA SER A 10 -1.63 13.45 2.57
C SER A 10 -1.57 12.52 3.79
N PHE A 11 -2.05 11.27 3.70
CA PHE A 11 -2.04 10.31 4.80
C PHE A 11 -0.81 9.41 4.82
N THR A 12 0.09 9.47 3.83
CA THR A 12 1.36 8.71 3.84
C THR A 12 2.14 8.98 5.12
N TYR A 13 2.18 10.23 5.59
CA TYR A 13 2.88 10.61 6.82
C TYR A 13 2.31 9.95 8.08
N ASN A 14 1.01 9.66 8.15
CA ASN A 14 0.43 8.96 9.30
C ASN A 14 0.97 7.53 9.39
N LEU A 15 1.10 6.84 8.23
CA LEU A 15 1.68 5.50 8.16
C LEU A 15 3.17 5.52 8.53
N VAL A 16 3.93 6.44 7.94
CA VAL A 16 5.36 6.61 8.19
C VAL A 16 5.63 6.95 9.66
N GLN A 17 4.84 7.86 10.25
CA GLN A 17 4.98 8.22 11.66
C GLN A 17 4.76 7.01 12.57
N TYR A 18 3.68 6.26 12.36
CA TYR A 18 3.37 5.09 13.20
C TYR A 18 4.45 4.00 13.10
N LEU A 19 4.95 3.74 11.87
CA LEU A 19 6.10 2.84 11.67
C LEU A 19 7.36 3.35 12.38
N GLY A 20 7.55 4.68 12.42
CA GLY A 20 8.68 5.33 13.10
C GLY A 20 8.59 5.21 14.61
N GLU A 21 7.40 5.38 15.19
CA GLU A 21 7.12 5.15 16.61
C GLU A 21 7.42 3.69 17.01
N MET A 22 7.18 2.75 16.09
CA MET A 22 7.56 1.34 16.24
C MET A 22 9.05 1.05 15.99
N ASN A 23 9.88 2.07 15.73
CA ASN A 23 11.29 1.96 15.38
C ASN A 23 11.58 1.06 14.17
N VAL A 24 10.66 1.02 13.20
CA VAL A 24 10.88 0.29 11.95
C VAL A 24 11.90 1.05 11.10
N PRO A 25 13.06 0.46 10.75
CA PRO A 25 13.98 1.10 9.82
C PRO A 25 13.31 1.21 8.46
N MET A 26 13.15 2.42 7.94
CA MET A 26 12.42 2.66 6.70
C MET A 26 13.06 3.75 5.83
N GLU A 27 12.78 3.67 4.54
CA GLU A 27 13.13 4.69 3.55
C GLU A 27 11.89 4.99 2.70
N VAL A 28 11.62 6.28 2.45
CA VAL A 28 10.43 6.74 1.72
C VAL A 28 10.85 7.36 0.40
N HIS A 29 10.25 6.90 -0.70
CA HIS A 29 10.47 7.42 -2.04
C HIS A 29 9.15 7.70 -2.72
N ARG A 30 9.08 8.75 -3.53
CA ARG A 30 7.91 8.96 -4.40
C ARG A 30 7.92 7.98 -5.56
N ASN A 31 6.73 7.66 -6.07
CA ASN A 31 6.53 6.66 -7.13
C ASN A 31 7.23 6.99 -8.47
N ASP A 32 7.77 8.20 -8.62
CA ASP A 32 8.47 8.73 -9.79
C ASP A 32 9.91 9.16 -9.48
N GLN A 33 10.39 8.94 -8.24
CA GLN A 33 11.73 9.36 -7.77
C GLN A 33 12.64 8.17 -7.43
N ILE A 34 12.25 6.96 -7.79
CA ILE A 34 13.05 5.75 -7.62
C ILE A 34 12.83 4.81 -8.81
N THR A 35 13.84 4.01 -9.11
CA THR A 35 13.82 3.01 -10.18
C THR A 35 13.85 1.58 -9.62
N LEU A 36 13.46 0.58 -10.41
CA LEU A 36 13.51 -0.83 -9.99
C LEU A 36 14.94 -1.29 -9.66
N ASP A 37 15.94 -0.81 -10.39
CA ASP A 37 17.35 -1.13 -10.16
C ASP A 37 17.84 -0.58 -8.83
N GLU A 38 17.46 0.66 -8.49
CA GLU A 38 17.76 1.26 -7.19
C GLU A 38 17.08 0.50 -6.05
N ILE A 39 15.83 0.08 -6.23
CA ILE A 39 15.12 -0.76 -5.24
C ILE A 39 15.86 -2.09 -5.07
N SER A 40 16.28 -2.72 -6.16
CA SER A 40 17.02 -3.98 -6.11
C SER A 40 18.35 -3.82 -5.39
N ALA A 41 19.06 -2.72 -5.60
CA ALA A 41 20.33 -2.41 -4.93
C ALA A 41 20.14 -2.14 -3.44
N LYS A 42 19.00 -1.55 -3.04
CA LYS A 42 18.65 -1.30 -1.63
C LYS A 42 18.27 -2.57 -0.88
N ASN A 43 17.88 -3.63 -1.58
CA ASN A 43 17.50 -4.93 -1.02
C ASN A 43 16.51 -4.81 0.17
N PRO A 44 15.32 -4.22 -0.03
CA PRO A 44 14.35 -4.04 1.05
C PRO A 44 13.83 -5.40 1.55
N GLU A 45 13.46 -5.46 2.83
CA GLU A 45 12.86 -6.67 3.42
C GLU A 45 11.35 -6.69 3.27
N ARG A 46 10.73 -5.50 3.13
CA ARG A 46 9.29 -5.28 3.07
C ARG A 46 9.01 -4.04 2.23
N ILE A 47 7.89 -4.03 1.51
CA ILE A 47 7.44 -2.89 0.72
C ILE A 47 6.05 -2.43 1.18
N LEU A 48 5.86 -1.13 1.36
CA LEU A 48 4.57 -0.49 1.58
C LEU A 48 4.26 0.43 0.40
N ILE A 49 3.15 0.20 -0.29
CA ILE A 49 2.63 1.11 -1.32
C ILE A 49 1.54 1.96 -0.69
N SER A 50 1.78 3.26 -0.60
CA SER A 50 0.90 4.20 0.11
C SER A 50 -0.43 4.42 -0.62
N PRO A 51 -1.41 5.05 0.05
CA PRO A 51 -2.53 5.70 -0.61
C PRO A 51 -2.03 6.76 -1.61
N GLY A 52 -2.94 7.21 -2.49
CA GLY A 52 -2.66 8.19 -3.53
C GLY A 52 -3.96 8.70 -4.16
N PRO A 53 -3.92 9.83 -4.86
CA PRO A 53 -5.00 10.23 -5.75
C PRO A 53 -5.00 9.36 -7.02
N CYS A 54 -5.99 9.57 -7.89
CA CYS A 54 -6.08 8.95 -9.22
C CYS A 54 -6.34 7.43 -9.20
N SER A 55 -6.28 6.82 -10.39
CA SER A 55 -6.48 5.37 -10.57
C SER A 55 -5.13 4.63 -10.61
N PRO A 56 -5.10 3.29 -10.42
CA PRO A 56 -3.87 2.52 -10.58
C PRO A 56 -3.15 2.72 -11.91
N LYS A 57 -3.85 3.10 -12.98
CA LYS A 57 -3.24 3.38 -14.29
C LYS A 57 -2.29 4.58 -14.27
N GLU A 58 -2.44 5.46 -13.28
CA GLU A 58 -1.70 6.72 -13.14
C GLU A 58 -0.75 6.70 -11.93
N ALA A 59 -0.61 5.55 -11.25
CA ALA A 59 0.12 5.41 -9.98
C ALA A 59 1.65 5.32 -10.13
N GLY A 60 2.22 5.92 -11.18
CA GLY A 60 3.65 5.88 -11.48
C GLY A 60 4.21 4.46 -11.51
N LEU A 61 5.38 4.26 -10.88
CA LEU A 61 6.07 2.96 -10.84
C LEU A 61 5.41 1.92 -9.90
N SER A 62 4.31 2.26 -9.20
CA SER A 62 3.71 1.37 -8.20
C SER A 62 3.32 0.00 -8.74
N ASN A 63 2.69 -0.07 -9.93
CA ASN A 63 2.30 -1.35 -10.54
C ASN A 63 3.51 -2.19 -10.94
N ASP A 64 4.55 -1.55 -11.46
CA ASP A 64 5.80 -2.20 -11.88
C ASP A 64 6.56 -2.76 -10.68
N ILE A 65 6.61 -2.01 -9.57
CA ILE A 65 7.17 -2.46 -8.29
C ILE A 65 6.40 -3.69 -7.79
N ILE A 66 5.06 -3.65 -7.79
CA ILE A 66 4.25 -4.79 -7.37
C ILE A 66 4.57 -6.03 -8.22
N MET A 67 4.60 -5.89 -9.55
CA MET A 67 4.89 -7.01 -10.45
C MET A 67 6.33 -7.54 -10.30
N ALA A 68 7.30 -6.66 -10.04
CA ALA A 68 8.69 -7.05 -9.88
C ALA A 68 8.94 -7.85 -8.59
N TYR A 69 8.23 -7.53 -7.51
CA TYR A 69 8.50 -8.03 -6.16
C TYR A 69 7.45 -8.99 -5.59
N ALA A 70 6.30 -9.16 -6.26
CA ALA A 70 5.29 -10.13 -5.86
C ALA A 70 5.87 -11.54 -5.74
N GLY A 71 5.53 -12.22 -4.64
CA GLY A 71 6.05 -13.56 -4.32
C GLY A 71 7.52 -13.59 -3.89
N LYS A 72 8.24 -12.46 -3.91
CA LYS A 72 9.65 -12.36 -3.50
C LYS A 72 9.81 -11.62 -2.18
N ILE A 73 9.11 -10.49 -2.04
CA ILE A 73 9.17 -9.62 -0.87
C ILE A 73 7.75 -9.40 -0.35
N PRO A 74 7.49 -9.50 0.96
CA PRO A 74 6.20 -9.13 1.53
C PRO A 74 5.84 -7.67 1.20
N LEU A 75 4.66 -7.48 0.62
CA LEU A 75 4.16 -6.19 0.18
C LEU A 75 2.77 -5.92 0.76
N LEU A 76 2.59 -4.73 1.31
CA LEU A 76 1.29 -4.21 1.75
C LEU A 76 0.92 -2.99 0.90
N GLY A 77 -0.33 -2.93 0.44
CA GLY A 77 -0.88 -1.77 -0.27
C GLY A 77 -2.05 -1.19 0.49
N VAL A 78 -2.10 0.14 0.64
CA VAL A 78 -3.19 0.85 1.34
C VAL A 78 -3.93 1.75 0.35
N CYS A 79 -5.27 1.70 0.35
CA CYS A 79 -6.13 2.47 -0.58
C CYS A 79 -5.71 2.29 -2.05
N LEU A 80 -5.11 3.30 -2.70
CA LEU A 80 -4.57 3.19 -4.05
C LEU A 80 -3.57 2.03 -4.17
N GLY A 81 -2.70 1.83 -3.17
CA GLY A 81 -1.78 0.69 -3.16
C GLY A 81 -2.50 -0.66 -3.19
N HIS A 82 -3.63 -0.80 -2.50
CA HIS A 82 -4.46 -2.02 -2.56
C HIS A 82 -5.10 -2.19 -3.94
N GLN A 83 -5.60 -1.10 -4.54
CA GLN A 83 -6.15 -1.13 -5.89
C GLN A 83 -5.09 -1.47 -6.94
N CYS A 84 -3.86 -0.98 -6.79
CA CYS A 84 -2.73 -1.32 -7.65
C CYS A 84 -2.40 -2.81 -7.58
N ILE A 85 -2.45 -3.44 -6.39
CA ILE A 85 -2.28 -4.89 -6.27
C ILE A 85 -3.33 -5.63 -7.09
N GLY A 86 -4.61 -5.32 -6.89
CA GLY A 86 -5.69 -5.93 -7.67
C GLY A 86 -5.50 -5.73 -9.17
N TYR A 87 -5.24 -4.51 -9.59
CA TYR A 87 -5.03 -4.13 -10.98
C TYR A 87 -3.85 -4.87 -11.64
N SER A 88 -2.70 -4.94 -10.96
CA SER A 88 -1.51 -5.66 -11.44
C SER A 88 -1.77 -7.16 -11.67
N PHE A 89 -2.71 -7.75 -10.93
CA PHE A 89 -3.13 -9.15 -11.11
C PHE A 89 -4.41 -9.31 -11.94
N GLY A 90 -4.80 -8.30 -12.70
CA GLY A 90 -5.90 -8.38 -13.68
C GLY A 90 -7.29 -8.09 -13.14
N ALA A 91 -7.43 -7.59 -11.90
CA ALA A 91 -8.72 -7.14 -11.40
C ALA A 91 -9.16 -5.83 -12.06
N GLU A 92 -10.47 -5.69 -12.27
CA GLU A 92 -11.06 -4.44 -12.72
C GLU A 92 -11.32 -3.51 -11.52
N ILE A 93 -10.80 -2.28 -11.61
CA ILE A 93 -11.02 -1.25 -10.58
C ILE A 93 -12.11 -0.30 -11.08
N VAL A 94 -13.30 -0.42 -10.48
CA VAL A 94 -14.49 0.33 -10.87
C VAL A 94 -14.82 1.42 -9.84
N VAL A 95 -15.43 2.51 -10.33
CA VAL A 95 -15.84 3.62 -9.48
C VAL A 95 -17.06 3.23 -8.65
N ASN A 96 -17.00 3.48 -7.34
CA ASN A 96 -18.16 3.34 -6.47
C ASN A 96 -19.02 4.62 -6.55
N HIS A 97 -20.34 4.46 -6.53
CA HIS A 97 -21.32 5.55 -6.65
C HIS A 97 -21.38 6.45 -5.41
N ARG A 98 -20.75 6.05 -4.30
CA ARG A 98 -20.78 6.76 -3.03
C ARG A 98 -19.36 7.10 -2.55
N LEU A 99 -19.11 8.38 -2.31
CA LEU A 99 -17.91 8.86 -1.62
C LEU A 99 -18.02 8.57 -0.12
N MET A 100 -17.04 7.82 0.40
CA MET A 100 -17.01 7.32 1.78
C MET A 100 -15.95 8.01 2.66
N HIS A 101 -15.21 9.00 2.16
CA HIS A 101 -14.19 9.68 2.95
C HIS A 101 -14.77 10.29 4.23
N GLY A 102 -14.11 10.05 5.37
CA GLY A 102 -14.55 10.53 6.69
C GLY A 102 -15.71 9.76 7.32
N LYS A 103 -16.09 8.60 6.79
CA LYS A 103 -17.16 7.74 7.34
C LYS A 103 -16.60 6.39 7.72
N THR A 104 -17.01 5.88 8.88
CA THR A 104 -16.63 4.54 9.29
C THR A 104 -17.50 3.48 8.63
N SER A 105 -16.98 2.25 8.55
CA SER A 105 -17.71 1.09 8.07
C SER A 105 -17.34 -0.17 8.85
N PRO A 106 -18.31 -1.08 9.10
CA PRO A 106 -18.01 -2.39 9.65
C PRO A 106 -17.34 -3.25 8.58
N ILE A 107 -16.09 -3.66 8.80
CA ILE A 107 -15.34 -4.57 7.94
C ILE A 107 -15.46 -5.98 8.50
N ILE A 108 -16.11 -6.86 7.72
CA ILE A 108 -16.18 -8.30 8.00
C ILE A 108 -14.93 -8.95 7.41
N HIS A 109 -14.29 -9.83 8.17
CA HIS A 109 -13.08 -10.54 7.76
C HIS A 109 -13.11 -11.98 8.28
N ASP A 110 -12.22 -12.84 7.76
CA ASP A 110 -12.16 -14.26 8.11
C ASP A 110 -11.32 -14.57 9.37
N GLY A 111 -10.65 -13.55 9.93
CA GLY A 111 -9.89 -13.65 11.18
C GLY A 111 -8.55 -14.36 11.04
N LYS A 112 -8.02 -14.42 9.82
CA LYS A 112 -6.74 -15.06 9.50
C LYS A 112 -5.68 -14.03 9.12
N ASP A 113 -4.44 -14.48 9.12
CA ASP A 113 -3.27 -13.70 8.68
C ASP A 113 -3.22 -12.31 9.32
N LEU A 114 -3.35 -11.25 8.52
CA LEU A 114 -3.33 -9.85 8.98
C LEU A 114 -4.48 -9.55 9.96
N PHE A 115 -5.60 -10.26 9.88
CA PHE A 115 -6.79 -10.06 10.71
C PHE A 115 -6.84 -10.98 11.94
N ALA A 116 -5.80 -11.77 12.19
CA ALA A 116 -5.75 -12.63 13.37
C ALA A 116 -5.81 -11.78 14.66
N GLY A 117 -6.77 -12.09 15.54
CA GLY A 117 -6.98 -11.38 16.81
C GLY A 117 -7.71 -10.03 16.69
N ILE A 118 -8.10 -9.61 15.47
CA ILE A 118 -8.92 -8.41 15.26
C ILE A 118 -10.41 -8.77 15.42
N PRO A 119 -11.24 -7.98 16.12
CA PRO A 119 -12.68 -8.23 16.21
C PRO A 119 -13.37 -8.15 14.85
N SER A 120 -14.32 -9.05 14.58
CA SER A 120 -15.18 -8.99 13.40
C SER A 120 -16.64 -8.76 13.79
N PRO A 121 -17.29 -7.66 13.34
CA PRO A 121 -16.75 -6.65 12.42
C PRO A 121 -15.72 -5.72 13.07
N PHE A 122 -14.72 -5.31 12.29
CA PHE A 122 -13.76 -4.25 12.65
C PHE A 122 -14.33 -2.90 12.22
N ASN A 123 -14.36 -1.92 13.12
CA ASN A 123 -14.82 -0.58 12.78
C ASN A 123 -13.65 0.24 12.19
N ALA A 124 -13.63 0.35 10.86
CA ALA A 124 -12.63 1.09 10.08
C ALA A 124 -13.13 2.48 9.70
#